data_AF-A0A4N9NKE3-F1
#
_entry.id   AF-A0A4N9NKE3-F1
#
_cell.length_a   1.000
_cell.length_b   1.000
_cell.length_c   1.000
_cell.angle_alpha   90.00
_cell.angle_beta   90.00
_cell.angle_gamma   90.00
#
_symmetry.space_group_name_H-M   'P 1'
#
loop_
_entity.id
_entity.type
_entity.pdbx_description
1 polymer ?
#
loop_
_entity_poly.entity_id
_entity_poly.type
_entity_poly.pdbx_seq_one_letter_code
_entity_poly.pdbx_strand_id
1 'polypeptide(L)' 'MKAQAIVTSQGRIVSLDITVNYCHDMKLFKMSRRNIGQAGKILADSGYQGLMKIYPQAQTPRKFSKLKPLTVEDKA' A
#
# COMPACT_ATOMS: atom_id res chain seq x y z
N MET A 1 -2.38 16.45 -8.94
CA MET A 1 -1.11 15.74 -8.66
C MET A 1 -1.34 14.59 -7.70
N LYS A 2 -0.74 13.44 -7.95
CA LYS A 2 -0.76 12.23 -7.11
C LYS A 2 0.65 11.66 -7.04
N ALA A 3 1.08 11.21 -5.86
CA ALA A 3 2.36 10.57 -5.65
C ALA A 3 2.17 9.19 -5.01
N GLN A 4 3.03 8.25 -5.38
CA GLN A 4 3.13 6.92 -4.80
C GLN A 4 4.59 6.69 -4.41
N ALA A 5 4.83 6.25 -3.18
CA ALA A 5 6.13 5.80 -2.74
C ALA A 5 6.03 4.34 -2.31
N ILE A 6 7.01 3.53 -2.74
CA ILE A 6 7.22 2.18 -2.23
C ILE A 6 8.45 2.24 -1.35
N VAL A 7 8.29 1.87 -0.08
CA VAL A 7 9.35 1.93 0.92
C VAL A 7 9.55 0.57 1.57
N THR A 8 10.79 0.28 1.93
CA THR A 8 11.11 -0.84 2.81
C THR A 8 10.69 -0.54 4.25
N SER A 9 10.56 -1.57 5.09
CA SER A 9 10.33 -1.40 6.53
C SER A 9 11.44 -0.61 7.24
N GLN A 10 12.64 -0.54 6.66
CA GLN A 10 13.78 0.25 7.15
C GLN A 10 13.71 1.73 6.71
N GLY A 11 12.66 2.14 6.01
CA GLY A 11 12.49 3.52 5.53
C GLY A 11 13.24 3.86 4.25
N ARG A 12 13.89 2.89 3.59
CA ARG A 12 14.51 3.13 2.27
C ARG A 12 13.46 3.21 1.18
N ILE A 13 13.53 4.25 0.35
CA ILE A 13 12.68 4.43 -0.82
C ILE A 13 13.15 3.46 -1.92
N VAL A 14 12.26 2.59 -2.37
CA VAL A 14 12.47 1.64 -3.48
C VAL A 14 12.00 2.23 -4.80
N SER A 15 10.88 2.95 -4.78
CA SER A 15 10.30 3.61 -5.96
C SER A 15 9.53 4.85 -5.56
N LEU A 16 9.55 5.86 -6.42
CA LEU A 16 8.71 7.05 -6.34
C LEU A 16 8.09 7.29 -7.72
N ASP A 17 6.77 7.33 -7.76
CA ASP A 17 5.99 7.54 -8.97
C ASP A 17 5.07 8.74 -8.78
N ILE A 18 5.12 9.70 -9.70
CA ILE A 18 4.37 10.96 -9.64
C ILE A 18 3.57 11.13 -10.92
N THR A 19 2.31 11.55 -10.78
CA THR A 19 1.50 12.02 -11.90
C THR A 19 0.93 13.39 -11.59
N VAL A 20 0.99 14.28 -12.58
CA VAL A 20 0.49 15.65 -12.46
C VAL A 20 -1.04 15.71 -12.44
N ASN A 21 -1.70 14.73 -13.07
CA ASN A 21 -3.15 14.64 -13.17
C ASN A 21 -3.77 13.85 -12.01
N TYR A 22 -5.09 13.97 -11.84
CA TYR A 22 -5.82 13.10 -10.92
C TYR A 22 -5.74 11.64 -11.41
N CYS A 23 -5.34 10.75 -10.50
CA CYS A 23 -5.26 9.32 -10.76
C CYS A 23 -5.56 8.58 -9.45
N HIS A 24 -6.39 7.54 -9.52
CA HIS A 24 -6.60 6.65 -8.38
C HIS A 24 -5.31 5.90 -8.04
N ASP A 25 -5.10 5.61 -6.75
CA ASP A 25 -3.92 4.90 -6.23
C ASP A 25 -3.65 3.59 -6.99
N MET A 26 -4.68 2.77 -7.15
CA MET A 26 -4.61 1.51 -7.90
C MET A 26 -4.26 1.69 -9.39
N LYS A 27 -4.73 2.77 -10.01
CA LYS A 27 -4.40 3.05 -11.42
C LYS A 27 -2.93 3.44 -11.54
N LEU A 28 -2.45 4.32 -10.68
CA LEU A 28 -1.04 4.72 -10.63
C LEU A 28 -0.12 3.51 -10.38
N PHE A 29 -0.49 2.64 -9.44
CA PHE A 29 0.24 1.40 -9.16
C PHE A 29 0.33 0.44 -10.34
N LYS A 30 -0.78 0.20 -11.04
CA LYS A 30 -0.79 -0.67 -12.22
C LYS A 30 0.05 -0.09 -13.36
N MET A 31 0.08 1.25 -13.48
CA MET A 31 0.91 1.95 -14.45
C MET A 31 2.39 1.91 -14.12
N SER A 32 2.77 1.98 -12.83
CA SER A 32 4.18 1.94 -12.42
C SER A 32 4.85 0.57 -12.65
N ARG A 33 4.06 -0.50 -12.87
CA ARG A 33 4.51 -1.87 -13.22
C ARG A 33 5.66 -2.37 -12.32
N ARG A 34 5.63 -2.03 -11.04
CA ARG A 34 6.70 -2.38 -10.09
C ARG A 34 6.58 -3.85 -9.66
N ASN A 35 7.68 -4.60 -9.76
CA ASN A 35 7.74 -5.98 -9.30
C ASN A 35 8.12 -6.00 -7.81
N ILE A 36 7.11 -5.93 -6.95
CA ILE A 36 7.25 -6.11 -5.50
C ILE A 36 6.94 -7.55 -5.07
N GLY A 37 6.83 -8.49 -6.01
CA GLY A 37 6.43 -9.87 -5.74
C GLY A 37 7.43 -10.65 -4.88
N GLN A 38 8.69 -10.21 -4.83
CA GLN A 38 9.72 -10.80 -3.97
C GLN A 38 9.62 -10.34 -2.50
N ALA A 39 8.80 -9.33 -2.20
CA ALA A 39 8.61 -8.89 -0.82
C ALA A 39 7.85 -9.96 -0.02
N GLY A 40 8.35 -10.30 1.16
CA GLY A 40 7.70 -11.27 2.05
C GLY A 40 6.36 -10.79 2.62
N LYS A 41 6.23 -9.48 2.88
CA LYS A 41 4.98 -8.84 3.33
C LYS A 41 4.88 -7.47 2.70
N ILE A 42 3.68 -7.12 2.23
CA ILE A 42 3.41 -5.78 1.66
C ILE A 42 2.33 -5.13 2.51
N LEU A 43 2.65 -3.96 3.06
CA LEU A 43 1.65 -3.10 3.72
C LEU A 43 1.25 -2.01 2.75
N ALA A 44 -0.06 -1.78 2.64
CA ALA A 44 -0.57 -0.76 1.74
C ALA A 44 -1.71 0.03 2.38
N ASP A 45 -1.80 1.31 2.05
CA ASP A 45 -2.86 2.19 2.54
C ASP A 45 -4.24 1.77 2.00
N SER A 46 -5.30 2.32 2.58
CA SER A 46 -6.68 2.03 2.17
C SER A 46 -6.98 2.35 0.70
N GLY A 47 -6.24 3.28 0.07
CA GLY A 47 -6.36 3.56 -1.36
C GLY A 47 -5.97 2.38 -2.26
N TYR A 48 -5.24 1.41 -1.71
CA TYR A 48 -4.79 0.19 -2.37
C TYR A 48 -5.68 -1.02 -2.05
N GLN A 49 -6.91 -0.79 -1.58
CA GLN A 49 -7.86 -1.87 -1.33
C GLN A 49 -8.05 -2.72 -2.60
N GLY A 50 -7.84 -4.04 -2.47
CA GLY A 50 -7.81 -4.97 -3.60
C GLY A 50 -6.40 -5.37 -4.06
N LEU A 51 -5.33 -4.78 -3.50
CA LEU A 51 -3.95 -5.17 -3.81
C LEU A 51 -3.67 -6.64 -3.50
N MET A 52 -4.32 -7.20 -2.48
CA MET A 52 -4.22 -8.63 -2.12
C MET A 52 -4.62 -9.59 -3.23
N LYS A 53 -5.41 -9.13 -4.22
CA LYS A 53 -5.78 -9.94 -5.40
C LYS A 53 -4.63 -10.09 -6.40
N ILE A 54 -3.66 -9.17 -6.35
CA ILE A 54 -2.48 -9.16 -7.22
C ILE A 54 -1.28 -9.73 -6.46
N TYR A 55 -1.16 -9.38 -5.19
CA TYR A 55 -0.11 -9.82 -4.28
C TYR A 55 -0.74 -10.44 -3.03
N PRO A 56 -0.90 -11.76 -2.93
CA PRO A 56 -1.57 -12.41 -1.79
C PRO A 56 -0.96 -12.07 -0.43
N GLN A 57 0.33 -11.72 -0.37
CA GLN A 57 1.04 -11.28 0.82
C GLN A 57 0.79 -9.80 1.19
N ALA A 58 -0.05 -9.09 0.45
CA ALA A 58 -0.40 -7.70 0.72
C ALA A 58 -1.55 -7.60 1.73
N GLN A 59 -1.39 -6.66 2.66
CA GLN A 59 -2.37 -6.36 3.70
C GLN A 59 -2.62 -4.86 3.75
N THR A 60 -3.89 -4.50 3.93
CA THR A 60 -4.27 -3.14 4.30
C THR A 60 -4.47 -3.09 5.81
N PRO A 61 -3.71 -2.28 6.57
CA PRO A 61 -3.88 -2.15 8.00
C PRO A 61 -5.32 -1.76 8.36
N ARG A 62 -5.82 -2.34 9.45
CA ARG A 62 -7.16 -2.02 9.93
C ARG A 62 -7.18 -0.59 10.44
N LYS A 63 -8.17 0.18 10.01
CA LYS A 63 -8.38 1.53 10.54
C LYS A 63 -9.05 1.44 11.91
N PHE A 64 -8.53 2.20 12.88
CA PHE A 64 -9.19 2.38 14.16
C PHE A 64 -10.56 3.04 13.96
N SER A 65 -11.57 2.57 14.70
CA SER A 65 -12.88 3.22 14.79
C SER A 65 -13.40 3.12 16.23
N LYS A 66 -14.22 4.08 16.65
CA LYS A 66 -14.76 4.11 18.04
C LYS A 66 -15.57 2.86 18.39
N LEU A 67 -16.33 2.32 17.43
CA LEU A 67 -17.15 1.12 17.62
C LEU A 67 -16.36 -0.18 17.47
N LYS A 68 -15.20 -0.13 16.82
CA LYS A 68 -14.32 -1.29 16.61
C LYS A 68 -12.87 -0.87 16.86
N PRO A 69 -12.44 -0.82 18.13
CA PRO A 69 -11.06 -0.55 18.49
C PRO A 69 -10.09 -1.55 17.86
N LEU A 70 -8.84 -1.14 17.67
CA LEU A 70 -7.77 -2.03 17.22
C LEU A 70 -7.37 -2.97 18.37
N THR A 71 -7.27 -4.25 18.08
CA THR A 71 -6.72 -5.24 19.02
C THR A 71 -5.21 -5.04 19.16
N VAL A 72 -4.56 -5.81 20.04
CA VAL A 72 -3.10 -5.78 20.19
C VAL A 72 -2.42 -6.25 18.90
N GLU A 73 -3.01 -7.23 18.22
CA GLU A 73 -2.55 -7.79 16.96
C GLU A 73 -2.72 -6.81 15.79
N ASP A 74 -3.78 -6.01 15.78
CA ASP A 74 -3.99 -4.96 14.77
C ASP A 74 -2.95 -3.83 14.85
N LYS A 75 -2.27 -3.70 15.99
CA LYS A 75 -1.23 -2.69 16.26
C LYS A 75 0.20 -3.19 16.04
N ALA A 76 0.39 -4.50 15.95
CA ALA A 76 1.68 -5.16 15.76
C ALA A 76 2.07 -5.26 14.28
#